data_AF-A0A1Y1QH38-F1
#
_entry.id   AF-A0A1Y1QH38-F1
#
_cell.length_a   1.000
_cell.length_b   1.000
_cell.length_c   1.000
_cell.angle_alpha   90.00
_cell.angle_beta   90.00
_cell.angle_gamma   90.00
#
_symmetry.space_group_name_H-M   'P 1'
#
loop_
_entity.id
_entity.type
_entity.pdbx_description
1 polymer ?
#
loop_
_entity_poly.entity_id
_entity_poly.type
_entity_poly.pdbx_seq_one_letter_code
_entity_poly.pdbx_strand_id
1 'polypeptide(L)'
;MRKYLPINTQLLDGTIRTQFKKKLAERLEAPHVPSAQLRGGQNLYKIKLRQLGYRLVYQVNDSIVTVTVIAVGKRERNEVYHAALQRLDK
;
A
#
# COMPACT_ATOMS: atom_id res chain seq x y z
N MET A 1 -11.76 -16.81 -2.38
CA MET A 1 -10.56 -17.03 -1.55
C MET A 1 -9.75 -15.73 -1.52
N ARG A 2 -9.88 -14.92 -0.45
CA ARG A 2 -9.15 -13.63 -0.31
C ARG A 2 -7.69 -13.95 0.02
N LYS A 3 -6.79 -13.84 -0.96
CA LYS A 3 -5.37 -14.18 -0.78
C LYS A 3 -4.60 -12.92 -0.35
N TYR A 4 -3.92 -13.02 0.79
CA TYR A 4 -2.85 -12.09 1.16
C TYR A 4 -1.56 -12.54 0.47
N LEU A 5 -0.88 -11.65 -0.24
CA LEU A 5 0.54 -11.87 -0.54
C LEU A 5 1.34 -11.53 0.74
N PRO A 6 2.33 -12.38 1.11
CA PRO A 6 3.11 -12.16 2.32
C PRO A 6 3.84 -10.83 2.21
N ILE A 7 3.42 -9.88 3.06
CA ILE A 7 4.02 -8.56 3.13
C ILE A 7 5.42 -8.73 3.74
N ASN A 8 6.47 -8.38 3.02
CA ASN A 8 7.81 -8.23 3.60
C ASN A 8 7.83 -6.99 4.51
N THR A 9 7.18 -7.11 5.67
CA THR A 9 7.06 -6.08 6.70
C THR A 9 8.13 -6.22 7.78
N GLN A 10 9.07 -7.17 7.66
CA GLN A 10 10.04 -7.49 8.71
C GLN A 10 10.86 -6.26 9.17
N LEU A 11 11.02 -5.27 8.29
CA LEU A 11 11.74 -4.01 8.55
C LEU A 11 10.91 -2.91 9.22
N LEU A 12 9.60 -3.13 9.45
CA LEU A 12 8.71 -2.14 10.09
C LEU A 12 8.49 -2.47 11.55
N ASP A 13 8.50 -1.43 12.39
CA ASP A 13 8.06 -1.46 13.79
C ASP A 13 6.70 -2.15 13.93
N GLY A 14 6.52 -2.89 15.03
CA GLY A 14 5.31 -3.67 15.30
C GLY A 14 4.03 -2.82 15.32
N THR A 15 4.11 -1.58 15.80
CA THR A 15 2.99 -0.64 15.84
C THR A 15 2.57 -0.22 14.43
N ILE A 16 3.55 0.11 13.58
CA ILE A 16 3.33 0.52 12.19
C ILE A 16 2.70 -0.62 11.40
N ARG A 17 3.23 -1.83 11.57
CA ARG A 17 2.73 -3.03 10.91
C ARG A 17 1.27 -3.30 11.27
N THR A 18 0.92 -3.21 12.55
CA THR A 18 -0.45 -3.44 13.04
C THR A 18 -1.42 -2.40 12.49
N GLN A 19 -1.05 -1.12 12.47
CA GLN A 19 -1.90 -0.06 11.92
C GLN A 19 -2.14 -0.23 10.42
N PHE A 20 -1.10 -0.58 9.64
CA PHE A 20 -1.28 -0.89 8.22
C PHE A 20 -2.12 -2.13 7.99
N LYS A 21 -1.93 -3.22 8.76
CA LYS A 21 -2.78 -4.42 8.66
C LYS A 21 -4.26 -4.09 8.84
N LYS A 22 -4.60 -3.28 9.85
CA LYS A 22 -5.99 -2.84 10.09
C LYS A 22 -6.55 -2.10 8.86
N LYS A 23 -5.78 -1.17 8.29
CA LYS A 23 -6.21 -0.44 7.08
C LYS A 23 -6.31 -1.30 5.84
N LEU A 24 -5.42 -2.27 5.67
CA LEU A 24 -5.47 -3.22 4.56
C LEU A 24 -6.69 -4.14 4.66
N ALA A 25 -7.09 -4.55 5.86
CA ALA A 25 -8.33 -5.31 6.05
C ALA A 25 -9.56 -4.51 5.60
N GLU A 26 -9.63 -3.20 5.90
CA GLU A 26 -10.69 -2.32 5.35
C GLU A 26 -10.67 -2.29 3.81
N ARG A 27 -9.48 -2.33 3.18
CA ARG A 27 -9.36 -2.33 1.71
C ARG A 27 -9.77 -3.65 1.07
N LEU A 28 -9.81 -4.76 1.80
CA LEU A 28 -10.30 -6.02 1.23
C LEU A 28 -11.82 -6.02 1.02
N GLU A 29 -12.55 -5.18 1.75
CA GLU A 29 -13.98 -4.96 1.53
C GLU A 29 -14.23 -3.90 0.44
N ALA A 30 -13.48 -2.80 0.47
CA ALA A 30 -13.58 -1.71 -0.51
C ALA A 30 -12.18 -1.33 -1.05
N PRO A 31 -11.67 -2.04 -2.06
CA PRO A 31 -10.29 -1.91 -2.53
C PRO A 31 -10.04 -0.64 -3.35
N HIS A 32 -11.02 -0.20 -4.14
CA HIS A 32 -10.90 1.03 -4.93
C HIS A 32 -11.32 2.24 -4.10
N VAL A 33 -10.34 3.09 -3.77
CA VAL A 33 -10.58 4.33 -3.03
C VAL A 33 -10.15 5.52 -3.89
N PRO A 34 -11.06 6.18 -4.63
CA PRO A 34 -10.72 7.21 -5.62
C PRO A 34 -9.85 8.34 -5.06
N SER A 35 -10.16 8.83 -3.86
CA SER A 35 -9.39 9.89 -3.19
C SER A 35 -7.96 9.46 -2.81
N ALA A 36 -7.70 8.16 -2.77
CA ALA A 36 -6.40 7.58 -2.45
C ALA A 36 -5.59 7.17 -3.70
N GLN A 37 -6.14 7.32 -4.90
CA GLN A 37 -5.47 6.90 -6.14
C GLN A 37 -4.15 7.66 -6.36
N LEU A 38 -3.14 6.98 -6.89
CA LEU A 38 -1.91 7.61 -7.36
C LEU A 38 -2.13 8.22 -8.74
N ARG A 39 -1.66 9.46 -8.92
CA ARG A 39 -1.64 10.08 -10.25
C ARG A 39 -0.64 9.32 -11.12
N GLY A 40 -1.05 8.96 -12.33
CA GLY A 40 -0.21 8.21 -13.28
C GLY A 40 -0.18 6.69 -13.09
N GLY A 41 -0.93 6.13 -12.12
CA GLY A 41 -0.98 4.69 -11.88
C GLY A 41 -2.41 4.12 -11.99
N GLN A 42 -2.58 3.08 -12.82
CA GLN A 42 -3.85 2.36 -12.89
C GLN A 42 -3.98 1.39 -11.72
N ASN A 43 -5.12 1.41 -11.02
CA ASN A 43 -5.39 0.57 -9.85
C ASN A 43 -4.37 0.69 -8.70
N LEU A 44 -3.63 1.80 -8.62
CA LEU A 44 -2.69 2.08 -7.55
C LEU A 44 -3.26 3.08 -6.55
N TYR A 45 -3.17 2.74 -5.27
CA TYR A 45 -3.74 3.50 -4.17
C TYR A 45 -2.76 3.64 -3.02
N LYS A 46 -3.01 4.60 -2.12
CA LYS A 46 -2.13 4.87 -0.98
C LYS A 46 -2.86 4.91 0.36
N ILE A 47 -2.26 4.34 1.39
CA ILE A 47 -2.65 4.50 2.80
C ILE A 47 -1.61 5.41 3.47
N LYS A 48 -2.08 6.40 4.24
CA LYS A 48 -1.22 7.37 4.94
C LYS A 48 -1.42 7.24 6.45
N LEU A 49 -0.38 6.89 7.19
CA LEU A 49 -0.34 7.03 8.66
C LEU A 49 0.30 8.39 8.97
N ARG A 50 -0.53 9.45 9.02
CA ARG A 50 -0.05 10.83 9.08
C ARG A 50 0.78 11.12 10.33
N GLN A 51 0.28 10.71 11.50
CA GLN A 51 0.94 10.95 12.79
C GLN A 51 2.31 10.26 12.88
N LEU A 52 2.44 9.08 12.27
CA LEU A 52 3.70 8.32 12.27
C LEU A 52 4.63 8.70 11.11
N GLY A 53 4.16 9.53 10.17
CA GLY A 53 4.95 9.89 9.01
C GLY A 53 5.20 8.73 8.05
N TYR A 54 4.25 7.79 7.89
CA TYR A 54 4.39 6.66 6.95
C TYR A 54 3.37 6.69 5.82
N ARG A 55 3.77 6.09 4.69
CA ARG A 55 2.89 5.83 3.55
C ARG A 55 3.09 4.39 3.08
N LEU A 56 1.99 3.77 2.68
CA LEU A 56 1.96 2.47 2.04
C LEU A 56 1.28 2.64 0.69
N VAL A 57 1.86 2.08 -0.37
CA VAL A 57 1.25 2.00 -1.69
C VAL A 57 0.78 0.57 -1.93
N TYR A 58 -0.43 0.43 -2.44
CA TYR A 58 -0.95 -0.87 -2.84
C TYR A 58 -1.58 -0.85 -4.24
N GLN A 59 -1.53 -1.99 -4.91
CA GLN A 59 -2.24 -2.25 -6.16
C GLN A 59 -3.47 -3.12 -5.90
N VAL A 60 -4.55 -2.87 -6.64
CA VAL A 60 -5.74 -3.72 -6.69
C VAL A 60 -5.72 -4.53 -7.98
N ASN A 61 -5.90 -5.84 -7.84
CA ASN A 61 -6.19 -6.74 -8.96
C ASN A 61 -7.66 -7.19 -8.85
N ASP A 62 -8.45 -6.88 -9.87
CA ASP A 62 -9.91 -7.11 -9.86
C ASP A 62 -10.28 -8.57 -10.19
N SER A 63 -9.38 -9.32 -10.82
CA SER A 63 -9.59 -10.73 -11.18
C SER A 63 -9.64 -11.61 -9.93
N ILE A 64 -8.81 -11.29 -8.94
CA ILE A 64 -8.76 -11.93 -7.63
C ILE A 64 -8.48 -10.79 -6.67
N VAL A 65 -9.49 -10.26 -5.97
CA VAL A 65 -9.35 -9.10 -5.06
C VAL A 65 -8.11 -9.28 -4.16
N THR A 66 -7.00 -8.67 -4.59
CA THR A 66 -5.67 -8.84 -4.01
C THR A 66 -5.09 -7.45 -3.82
N VAL A 67 -4.60 -7.21 -2.61
CA VAL A 67 -3.96 -5.95 -2.25
C VAL A 67 -2.46 -6.21 -2.12
N THR A 68 -1.70 -5.77 -3.12
CA THR A 68 -0.24 -5.96 -3.14
C THR A 68 0.44 -4.71 -2.62
N VAL A 69 1.17 -4.82 -1.51
CA VAL A 69 1.97 -3.71 -0.98
C VAL A 69 3.22 -3.51 -1.83
N ILE A 70 3.30 -2.39 -2.55
CA ILE A 70 4.40 -2.11 -3.48
C ILE A 70 5.58 -1.44 -2.77
N ALA A 71 5.29 -0.55 -1.82
CA ALA A 71 6.31 0.13 -1.03
C ALA A 71 5.74 0.62 0.31
N VAL A 72 6.58 0.59 1.35
CA VAL A 72 6.31 1.20 2.65
C VAL A 72 7.54 1.96 3.11
N GLY A 73 7.36 3.19 3.60
CA GLY A 73 8.47 3.97 4.13
C GLY A 73 8.02 5.25 4.82
N LYS A 74 8.98 5.90 5.48
CA LYS A 74 8.83 7.25 6.06
C LYS A 74 8.55 8.27 4.96
N ARG A 75 7.99 9.41 5.32
CA ARG A 75 7.66 10.53 4.41
C ARG A 75 8.90 11.34 4.05
N GLU A 76 9.91 10.70 3.47
CA GLU A 76 11.08 11.38 2.91
C GLU A 76 10.87 11.62 1.41
N ARG A 77 10.90 12.89 1.00
CA ARG A 77 10.99 13.37 -0.41
C ARG A 77 10.24 12.56 -1.50
N ASN A 78 9.06 12.01 -1.20
CA ASN A 78 8.27 11.15 -2.10
C ASN A 78 8.96 9.85 -2.56
N GLU A 79 10.04 9.43 -1.90
CA GLU A 79 10.84 8.25 -2.26
C GLU A 79 10.00 6.98 -2.37
N VAL A 80 9.04 6.80 -1.45
CA VAL A 80 8.12 5.65 -1.46
C VAL A 80 7.31 5.55 -2.76
N TYR A 81 6.95 6.69 -3.37
CA TYR A 81 6.21 6.68 -4.64
C TYR A 81 7.13 6.35 -5.80
N HIS A 82 8.33 6.93 -5.85
CA HIS A 82 9.32 6.61 -6.89
C HIS A 82 9.70 5.13 -6.85
N ALA A 83 9.97 4.62 -5.66
CA ALA A 83 10.30 3.23 -5.45
C ALA A 83 9.12 2.29 -5.77
N ALA A 84 7.87 2.75 -5.63
CA ALA A 84 6.71 1.98 -6.05
C ALA A 84 6.57 1.92 -7.58
N LEU A 85 6.74 3.06 -8.27
CA LEU A 85 6.66 3.14 -9.74
C LEU A 85 7.79 2.31 -10.39
N GLN A 86 9.03 2.45 -9.91
CA GLN A 86 10.17 1.65 -10.41
C GLN A 86 9.99 0.13 -10.28
N ARG A 87 9.20 -0.33 -9.30
CA ARG A 87 8.92 -1.77 -9.11
C ARG A 87 7.85 -2.29 -10.08
N LEU A 88 7.07 -1.40 -10.68
CA LEU A 88 6.02 -1.73 -11.65
C LEU A 88 6.51 -1.61 -13.10
N ASP A 89 7.58 -0.83 -13.35
CA ASP A 89 8.21 -0.69 -14.66
C ASP A 89 9.17 -1.85 -15.03
N LYS A 90 9.34 -2.84 -14.15
CA LYS A 90 10.09 -4.08 -14.41
C LYS A 90 9.12 -5.22 -14.72
#